data_AF-A0A1Y1RCA5-F1
#
_entry.id   AF-A0A1Y1RCA5-F1
#
_cell.length_a   1.000
_cell.length_b   1.000
_cell.length_c   1.000
_cell.angle_alpha   90.00
_cell.angle_beta   90.00
_cell.angle_gamma   90.00
#
_symmetry.space_group_name_H-M   'P 1'
#
loop_
_entity.id
_entity.type
_entity.pdbx_description
1 polymer ?
#
loop_
_entity_poly.entity_id
_entity_poly.type
_entity_poly.pdbx_seq_one_letter_code
_entity_poly.pdbx_strand_id
1 'polypeptide(L)'
;MHYQYLKNFISERVRKNDIFVPAMILFLIKNEGHGTIQEIARLLYIFDFRHDLEYYDTIVEKFAGVLLEEYNIVRREGRTYYLHTWPLNKNEIFAITKQCMEVSNGFFTNLHNPDEPLRKAS
;
A
#
# COMPACT_ATOMS: atom_id res chain seq x y z
N MET A 1 -14.54 9.97 3.12
CA MET A 1 -14.05 9.16 4.26
C MET A 1 -12.95 9.94 4.96
N HIS A 2 -12.89 9.96 6.29
CA HIS A 2 -11.86 10.74 7.01
C HIS A 2 -10.55 9.94 7.16
N TYR A 3 -9.40 10.61 7.09
CA TYR A 3 -8.07 9.97 7.22
C TYR A 3 -7.92 9.17 8.52
N GLN A 4 -8.60 9.59 9.60
CA GLN A 4 -8.59 8.91 10.89
C GLN A 4 -9.08 7.47 10.79
N TYR A 5 -10.00 7.18 9.86
CA TYR A 5 -10.45 5.81 9.63
C TYR A 5 -9.33 4.94 9.05
N LEU A 6 -8.63 5.42 8.02
CA LEU A 6 -7.47 4.73 7.44
C LEU A 6 -6.40 4.52 8.52
N LYS A 7 -6.15 5.55 9.32
CA LYS A 7 -5.22 5.51 10.45
C LYS A 7 -5.56 4.40 11.46
N ASN A 8 -6.84 4.31 11.86
CA ASN A 8 -7.32 3.29 12.79
C ASN A 8 -7.28 1.90 12.18
N PHE A 9 -7.66 1.76 10.90
CA PHE A 9 -7.60 0.50 10.18
C PHE A 9 -6.17 -0.07 10.20
N ILE A 10 -5.16 0.75 9.89
CA ILE A 10 -3.76 0.30 9.89
C ILE A 10 -3.35 -0.16 11.29
N SER A 11 -3.69 0.59 12.35
CA SER A 11 -3.27 0.22 13.71
C SER A 11 -4.02 -0.97 14.30
N GLU A 12 -5.28 -1.19 13.93
CA GLU A 12 -6.16 -2.15 14.61
C GLU A 12 -6.41 -3.42 13.81
N ARG A 13 -6.33 -3.36 12.47
CA ARG A 13 -6.76 -4.45 11.57
C ARG A 13 -5.62 -5.05 10.77
N VAL A 14 -4.57 -4.29 10.48
CA VAL A 14 -3.38 -4.82 9.81
C VAL A 14 -2.57 -5.65 10.80
N ARG A 15 -2.19 -6.86 10.37
CA ARG A 15 -1.41 -7.77 11.22
C ARG A 15 0.01 -7.23 11.39
N LYS A 16 0.59 -7.49 12.56
CA LYS A 16 2.02 -7.20 12.78
C LYS A 16 2.87 -7.98 11.78
N ASN A 17 3.90 -7.33 11.24
CA ASN A 17 4.78 -7.83 10.17
C ASN A 17 4.09 -8.03 8.80
N ASP A 18 2.88 -7.52 8.60
CA ASP A 18 2.27 -7.50 7.27
C ASP A 18 3.00 -6.46 6.40
N ILE A 19 3.41 -6.88 5.21
CA ILE A 19 4.08 -6.01 4.22
C ILE A 19 3.19 -5.74 3.00
N PHE A 20 2.13 -6.51 2.77
CA PHE A 20 1.34 -6.40 1.54
C PHE A 20 0.32 -5.28 1.64
N VAL A 21 -0.43 -5.22 2.74
CA VAL A 21 -1.43 -4.18 2.95
C VAL A 21 -0.76 -2.80 3.06
N PRO A 22 0.30 -2.61 3.87
CA PRO A 22 0.96 -1.31 3.94
C PRO A 22 1.64 -0.91 2.63
N ALA A 23 2.25 -1.84 1.89
CA ALA A 23 2.84 -1.53 0.58
C ALA A 23 1.79 -1.02 -0.41
N MET A 24 0.61 -1.65 -0.46
CA MET A 24 -0.48 -1.18 -1.33
C MET A 24 -0.97 0.21 -0.92
N ILE A 25 -1.15 0.49 0.38
CA ILE A 25 -1.55 1.82 0.86
C ILE A 25 -0.50 2.89 0.49
N LEU A 26 0.78 2.60 0.74
CA LEU A 26 1.89 3.50 0.42
C LEU A 26 1.98 3.77 -1.09
N PHE A 27 1.77 2.73 -1.92
CA PHE A 27 1.71 2.87 -3.36
C PHE A 27 0.60 3.84 -3.80
N LEU A 28 -0.63 3.62 -3.32
CA LEU A 28 -1.77 4.46 -3.67
C LEU A 28 -1.53 5.91 -3.24
N ILE A 29 -0.96 6.15 -2.06
CA ILE A 29 -0.60 7.50 -1.60
C ILE A 29 0.42 8.16 -2.53
N LYS A 30 1.43 7.41 -2.98
CA LYS A 30 2.47 7.91 -3.90
C LYS A 30 1.93 8.19 -5.29
N ASN A 31 0.93 7.42 -5.74
CA ASN A 31 0.28 7.54 -7.04
C ASN A 31 -1.07 8.26 -6.96
N GLU A 32 -1.13 9.36 -6.21
CA GLU A 32 -2.27 10.25 -6.19
C GLU A 32 -3.62 9.56 -5.91
N GLY A 33 -3.60 8.60 -4.99
CA GLY A 33 -4.77 7.87 -4.54
C GLY A 33 -5.23 6.74 -5.44
N HIS A 34 -4.50 6.33 -6.48
CA HIS A 34 -4.96 5.28 -7.39
C HIS A 34 -3.84 4.39 -7.93
N GLY A 35 -4.22 3.23 -8.49
CA GLY A 35 -3.26 2.24 -8.96
C GLY A 35 -3.88 1.00 -9.58
N THR A 36 -3.30 0.50 -10.66
CA THR A 36 -3.72 -0.78 -11.25
C THR A 36 -3.17 -1.96 -10.46
N ILE A 37 -3.86 -3.11 -10.54
CA ILE A 37 -3.41 -4.37 -9.94
C ILE A 37 -1.97 -4.68 -10.35
N GLN A 38 -1.65 -4.55 -11.64
CA GLN A 38 -0.33 -4.87 -12.15
C GLN A 38 0.76 -3.94 -11.63
N GLU A 39 0.47 -2.66 -11.45
CA GLU A 39 1.46 -1.73 -10.89
C GLU A 39 1.73 -2.03 -9.41
N ILE A 40 0.69 -2.34 -8.65
CA ILE A 40 0.81 -2.73 -7.23
C ILE A 40 1.58 -4.06 -7.13
N ALA A 41 1.23 -5.05 -7.96
CA ALA A 41 1.88 -6.36 -7.95
C ALA A 41 3.37 -6.27 -8.28
N ARG A 42 3.75 -5.44 -9.27
CA ARG A 42 5.16 -5.17 -9.58
C ARG A 42 5.91 -4.56 -8.40
N LEU A 43 5.29 -3.65 -7.65
CA LEU A 43 5.89 -3.09 -6.45
C LEU A 43 6.13 -4.18 -5.40
N LEU A 44 5.14 -5.02 -5.13
CA LEU A 44 5.26 -6.11 -4.16
C LEU A 44 6.34 -7.12 -4.57
N TYR A 45 6.41 -7.45 -5.86
CA TYR A 45 7.45 -8.30 -6.43
C TYR A 45 8.84 -7.73 -6.20
N ILE A 46 9.05 -6.42 -6.44
CA ILE A 46 10.33 -5.75 -6.18
C ILE A 46 10.72 -5.82 -4.70
N PHE A 47 9.75 -5.79 -3.79
CA PHE A 47 10.01 -5.80 -2.36
C PHE A 47 10.30 -7.19 -1.78
N ASP A 48 9.57 -8.22 -2.21
CA ASP A 48 9.71 -9.55 -1.64
C ASP A 48 10.61 -10.46 -2.50
N PHE A 49 10.50 -10.39 -3.84
CA PHE A 49 11.31 -11.11 -4.83
C PHE A 49 11.46 -12.63 -4.59
N ARG A 50 10.45 -13.27 -3.98
CA ARG A 50 10.50 -14.72 -3.62
C ARG A 50 9.73 -15.62 -4.57
N HIS A 51 8.85 -15.04 -5.36
CA HIS A 51 7.91 -15.75 -6.22
C HIS A 51 7.81 -15.06 -7.59
N ASP A 52 7.17 -15.70 -8.55
CA ASP A 52 6.92 -15.11 -9.87
C ASP A 52 5.92 -13.94 -9.80
N LEU A 53 5.89 -13.08 -10.82
CA LEU A 53 5.07 -11.87 -10.81
C LEU A 53 3.57 -12.19 -10.69
N GLU A 54 3.09 -13.26 -11.31
CA GLU A 54 1.69 -13.73 -11.27
C GLU A 54 1.22 -14.08 -9.86
N TYR A 55 2.15 -14.50 -8.99
CA TYR A 55 1.85 -14.70 -7.57
C TYR A 55 1.44 -13.38 -6.91
N TYR A 56 2.15 -12.29 -7.20
CA TYR A 56 1.86 -10.98 -6.60
C TYR A 56 0.58 -10.35 -7.16
N ASP A 57 0.22 -10.61 -8.41
CA ASP A 57 -1.12 -10.27 -8.93
C ASP A 57 -2.21 -10.92 -8.07
N THR A 58 -2.03 -12.20 -7.74
CA THR A 58 -2.94 -12.93 -6.85
C THR A 58 -2.95 -12.35 -5.44
N ILE A 59 -1.81 -11.94 -4.89
CA ILE A 59 -1.71 -11.28 -3.58
C ILE A 59 -2.53 -9.99 -3.55
N VAL A 60 -2.40 -9.15 -4.58
CA VAL A 60 -3.16 -7.91 -4.69
C VAL A 60 -4.65 -8.20 -4.81
N GLU A 61 -5.06 -9.06 -5.73
CA GLU A 61 -6.48 -9.28 -6.02
C GLU A 61 -7.22 -10.05 -4.93
N LYS A 62 -6.59 -11.02 -4.27
CA LYS A 62 -7.27 -11.96 -3.36
C LYS A 62 -7.05 -11.69 -1.89
N PHE A 63 -6.04 -10.88 -1.53
CA PHE A 63 -5.71 -10.62 -0.13
C PHE A 63 -5.73 -9.13 0.19
N ALA A 64 -4.77 -8.36 -0.32
CA ALA A 64 -4.65 -6.95 0.05
C ALA A 64 -5.84 -6.12 -0.43
N GLY A 65 -6.25 -6.30 -1.69
CA GLY A 65 -7.41 -5.62 -2.27
C GLY A 65 -8.72 -6.00 -1.59
N VAL A 66 -8.96 -7.30 -1.36
CA VAL A 66 -10.18 -7.78 -0.68
C VAL A 66 -10.30 -7.20 0.72
N LEU A 67 -9.23 -7.25 1.51
CA LEU A 67 -9.26 -6.71 2.87
C LEU A 67 -9.52 -5.20 2.87
N LEU A 68 -8.86 -4.46 1.97
CA LEU A 68 -9.05 -3.01 1.89
C LEU A 68 -10.46 -2.65 1.37
N GLU A 69 -11.05 -3.42 0.48
CA GLU A 69 -12.44 -3.26 0.03
C GLU A 69 -13.43 -3.58 1.18
N GLU A 70 -13.20 -4.65 1.95
CA GLU A 70 -14.06 -5.07 3.07
C GLU A 70 -14.17 -3.98 4.14
N TYR A 71 -13.05 -3.30 4.43
CA TYR A 71 -13.02 -2.17 5.35
C TYR A 71 -13.30 -0.82 4.67
N ASN A 72 -13.77 -0.82 3.43
CA ASN A 72 -14.12 0.36 2.65
C ASN A 72 -12.98 1.40 2.56
N ILE A 73 -11.72 0.93 2.60
CA ILE A 73 -10.52 1.76 2.47
C ILE A 73 -10.27 2.11 1.01
N VAL A 74 -10.51 1.15 0.12
CA VAL A 74 -10.42 1.33 -1.33
C VAL A 74 -11.72 0.94 -2.00
N ARG A 75 -11.96 1.49 -3.18
CA ARG A 75 -12.88 0.92 -4.17
C ARG A 75 -12.10 0.38 -5.35
N ARG A 76 -12.65 -0.62 -6.02
CA ARG A 76 -12.13 -1.15 -7.27
C ARG A 76 -13.06 -0.83 -8.42
N GLU A 77 -12.50 -0.26 -9.49
CA GLU A 77 -13.17 -0.06 -10.77
C GLU A 77 -12.37 -0.80 -11.85
N GLY A 78 -12.92 -1.91 -12.35
CA GLY A 78 -12.19 -2.80 -13.27
C GLY A 78 -10.92 -3.37 -12.62
N ARG A 79 -9.75 -3.04 -13.18
CA ARG A 79 -8.43 -3.46 -12.66
C ARG A 79 -7.70 -2.38 -11.86
N THR A 80 -8.40 -1.32 -11.47
CA THR A 80 -7.83 -0.17 -10.78
C THR A 80 -8.43 0.01 -9.40
N TYR A 81 -7.57 0.22 -8.41
CA TYR A 81 -7.92 0.56 -7.05
C TYR A 81 -7.84 2.08 -6.81
N TYR A 82 -8.77 2.59 -6.01
CA TYR A 82 -8.84 4.00 -5.63
C TYR A 82 -8.98 4.11 -4.11
N LEU A 83 -8.12 4.91 -3.49
CA LEU A 83 -8.12 5.18 -2.06
C LEU A 83 -9.24 6.16 -1.70
N HIS A 84 -10.18 5.73 -0.85
CA HIS A 84 -11.35 6.54 -0.49
C HIS A 84 -11.04 7.80 0.30
N THR A 85 -9.90 7.86 0.98
CA THR A 85 -9.46 9.00 1.78
C THR A 85 -8.65 10.01 0.98
N TRP A 86 -8.39 9.78 -0.31
CA TRP A 86 -7.66 10.73 -1.15
C TRP A 86 -8.56 11.91 -1.56
N PRO A 87 -8.05 13.16 -1.63
CA PRO A 87 -6.67 13.60 -1.34
C PRO A 87 -6.35 13.71 0.16
N LEU A 88 -5.08 13.46 0.50
CA LEU A 88 -4.53 13.64 1.85
C LEU A 88 -3.55 14.83 1.88
N ASN A 89 -3.54 15.58 2.99
CA ASN A 89 -2.54 16.62 3.19
C ASN A 89 -1.19 16.06 3.68
N LYS A 90 -0.13 16.88 3.67
CA LYS A 90 1.23 16.45 4.03
C LYS A 90 1.32 15.81 5.42
N ASN A 91 0.61 16.33 6.41
CA ASN A 91 0.64 15.80 7.78
C ASN A 91 -0.07 14.45 7.87
N GLU A 92 -1.17 14.27 7.13
CA GLU A 92 -1.90 13.01 7.05
C GLU A 92 -1.07 11.95 6.33
N ILE A 93 -0.45 12.29 5.20
CA ILE A 93 0.48 11.40 4.48
C ILE A 93 1.60 10.94 5.39
N PHE A 94 2.22 11.87 6.13
CA PHE A 94 3.30 11.55 7.07
C PHE A 94 2.82 10.59 8.17
N ALA A 95 1.65 10.85 8.76
CA ALA A 95 1.08 10.02 9.81
C ALA A 95 0.77 8.60 9.32
N ILE A 96 0.15 8.45 8.16
CA ILE A 96 -0.17 7.14 7.57
C ILE A 96 1.10 6.38 7.19
N THR A 97 2.08 7.08 6.60
CA THR A 97 3.37 6.49 6.24
C THR A 97 4.09 5.92 7.47
N LYS A 98 4.13 6.70 8.55
CA LYS A 98 4.72 6.26 9.83
C LYS A 98 4.06 4.99 10.35
N GLN A 99 2.73 4.93 10.35
CA GLN A 99 2.02 3.72 10.81
C GLN A 99 2.28 2.50 9.91
N CYS A 100 2.32 2.70 8.59
CA CYS A 100 2.68 1.64 7.65
C CYS A 100 4.08 1.07 7.95
N MET A 101 5.04 1.92 8.30
CA MET A 101 6.38 1.50 8.72
C MET A 101 6.36 0.75 10.06
N GLU A 102 5.56 1.20 11.04
CA GLU A 102 5.45 0.53 12.35
C GLU A 102 4.87 -0.88 12.23
N VAL A 103 3.75 -1.05 11.51
CA VAL A 103 3.10 -2.37 11.38
C VAL A 103 3.91 -3.37 10.55
N SER A 104 4.71 -2.88 9.61
CA SER A 104 5.62 -3.68 8.79
C SER A 104 6.98 -3.94 9.45
N ASN A 105 7.13 -3.62 10.75
CA ASN A 105 8.36 -3.79 11.51
C ASN A 105 9.59 -3.13 10.84
N GLY A 106 9.37 -1.94 10.29
CA GLY A 106 10.40 -1.15 9.64
C GLY A 106 10.84 -1.65 8.26
N PHE A 107 10.13 -2.61 7.65
CA PHE A 107 10.46 -3.13 6.31
C PHE A 107 10.61 -2.00 5.26
N PHE A 108 9.77 -0.97 5.35
CA PHE A 108 9.79 0.19 4.44
C PHE A 108 10.73 1.35 4.88
N THR A 109 11.50 1.22 5.96
CA THR A 109 12.32 2.34 6.49
C THR A 109 13.36 2.86 5.50
N ASN A 110 13.94 1.96 4.69
CA ASN A 110 14.90 2.34 3.64
C ASN A 110 14.25 3.01 2.42
N LEU A 111 12.91 3.05 2.34
CA LEU A 111 12.19 3.77 1.28
C LEU A 111 11.98 5.25 1.61
N HIS A 112 12.36 5.69 2.81
CA HIS A 112 12.29 7.10 3.19
C HIS A 112 13.49 7.89 2.66
N ASN A 113 13.74 7.77 1.35
CA ASN A 113 14.53 8.74 0.62
C ASN A 113 13.60 9.41 -0.41
N PRO A 114 12.99 10.57 -0.09
CA PRO A 114 12.08 11.26 -0.99
C PRO A 114 12.72 11.67 -2.33
N ASP A 115 14.06 11.62 -2.42
CA ASP A 115 14.85 12.01 -3.59
C ASP A 115 15.40 10.83 -4.40
N GLU A 116 15.16 9.57 -4.00
CA GLU A 116 15.74 8.41 -4.69
C GLU A 116 14.69 7.70 -5.57
N PRO A 117 14.79 7.78 -6.91
CA PRO A 117 13.92 7.02 -7.78
C PRO A 117 14.18 5.53 -7.56
N LEU A 118 13.11 4.73 -7.53
CA LEU A 118 13.17 3.27 -7.47
C LEU A 118 14.19 2.80 -8.50
N ARG A 119 15.33 2.29 -8.02
CA ARG A 119 16.40 1.76 -8.88
C ARG A 119 15.76 0.75 -9.83
N LYS A 120 15.78 1.06 -11.13
CA LYS A 120 15.49 0.09 -12.17
C LYS A 120 16.51 -1.03 -12.00
N ALA A 121 16.05 -2.24 -11.75
CA ALA A 121 16.89 -3.42 -11.82
C ALA A 121 17.50 -3.47 -13.22
N SER A 122 18.81 -3.30 -13.29
CA SER A 122 19.69 -3.55 -14.44
C SER A 122 19.84 -5.03 -14.70
#